data_AF-A0A8C3NUL8-F1
#
_entry.id   AF-A0A8C3NUL8-F1
#
_cell.length_a   1.000
_cell.length_b   1.000
_cell.length_c   1.000
_cell.angle_alpha   90.00
_cell.angle_beta   90.00
_cell.angle_gamma   90.00
#
_symmetry.space_group_name_H-M   'P 1'
#
loop_
_entity.id
_entity.type
_entity.pdbx_description
1 polymer ?
#
loop_
_entity_poly.entity_id
_entity_poly.type
_entity_poly.pdbx_seq_one_letter_code
_entity_poly.pdbx_strand_id
1 'polypeptide(L)' 'GHAAGEPGVTFEEVAVRFSPAEWAALAPWQRALHREVMCDNYDLVASLGEGRGCSAA' A
#
# COMPACT_ATOMS: atom_id res chain seq x y z
N GLY A 1 -10.11 -30.81 1.05
CA GLY A 1 -9.19 -29.75 1.47
C GLY A 1 -9.39 -28.57 0.57
N HIS A 2 -9.88 -27.46 1.10
CA HIS A 2 -9.75 -26.13 0.50
C HIS A 2 -9.47 -25.20 1.66
N ALA A 3 -8.18 -25.16 2.03
CA ALA A 3 -7.64 -24.18 2.96
C ALA A 3 -7.15 -22.97 2.14
N ALA A 4 -7.14 -21.82 2.81
CA ALA A 4 -6.81 -20.48 2.35
C ALA A 4 -7.96 -19.74 1.67
N GLY A 5 -8.57 -18.80 2.42
CA GLY A 5 -9.27 -17.68 1.80
C GLY A 5 -8.32 -16.93 0.88
N GLU A 6 -8.87 -16.31 -0.16
CA GLU A 6 -8.15 -15.55 -1.17
C GLU A 6 -7.03 -14.71 -0.54
N PRO A 7 -5.80 -14.73 -1.11
CA PRO A 7 -4.70 -13.91 -0.61
C PRO A 7 -5.16 -12.46 -0.58
N GLY A 8 -5.05 -11.82 0.59
CA GLY A 8 -5.39 -10.41 0.75
C GLY A 8 -4.47 -9.56 -0.11
N VAL A 9 -5.02 -8.52 -0.75
CA VAL A 9 -4.25 -7.55 -1.53
C VAL A 9 -3.22 -6.90 -0.62
N THR A 10 -1.95 -6.96 -1.01
CA THR A 10 -0.83 -6.33 -0.30
C THR A 10 -0.52 -4.95 -0.87
N PHE A 11 0.08 -4.07 -0.06
CA PHE A 11 0.51 -2.75 -0.51
C PHE A 11 1.46 -2.85 -1.71
N GLU A 12 2.35 -3.84 -1.70
CA GLU A 12 3.31 -4.11 -2.76
C GLU A 12 2.68 -4.39 -4.12
N GLU A 13 1.48 -4.96 -4.17
CA GLU A 13 0.79 -5.28 -5.43
C GLU A 13 0.19 -4.04 -6.09
N VAL A 14 -0.12 -3.00 -5.32
CA VAL A 14 -0.73 -1.75 -5.82
C VAL A 14 0.25 -0.57 -5.86
N ALA A 15 1.42 -0.72 -5.24
CA ALA A 15 2.47 0.30 -5.18
C ALA A 15 3.17 0.50 -6.54
N VAL A 16 3.11 1.72 -7.09
CA VAL A 16 3.96 2.10 -8.21
C VAL A 16 5.34 2.52 -7.68
N ARG A 17 6.41 1.85 -8.12
CA ARG A 17 7.78 2.19 -7.77
C ARG A 17 8.53 2.79 -8.95
N PHE A 18 9.26 3.86 -8.68
CA PHE A 18 10.18 4.48 -9.63
C PHE A 18 11.62 4.12 -9.25
N SER A 19 12.46 3.87 -10.25
CA SER A 19 13.91 3.93 -10.08
C SER A 19 14.37 5.36 -9.77
N PRO A 20 15.59 5.56 -9.24
CA PRO A 20 16.10 6.91 -8.98
C PRO A 20 16.12 7.83 -10.21
N ALA A 21 16.41 7.26 -11.39
CA ALA A 21 16.43 8.00 -12.65
C ALA A 21 15.02 8.43 -13.10
N GLU A 22 14.05 7.52 -13.01
CA GLU A 22 12.65 7.82 -13.32
C GLU A 22 12.08 8.85 -12.33
N TRP A 23 12.40 8.72 -11.04
CA TRP A 23 12.00 9.67 -10.01
C TRP A 23 12.55 11.08 -10.26
N ALA A 24 13.80 11.18 -10.73
CA ALA A 24 14.42 12.45 -11.08
C ALA A 24 13.82 13.09 -12.35
N ALA A 25 13.26 12.28 -13.26
CA ALA A 25 12.60 12.75 -14.47
C ALA A 25 11.18 13.28 -14.23
N LEU A 26 10.57 12.99 -13.08
CA LEU A 26 9.23 13.44 -12.74
C LEU A 26 9.17 14.96 -12.50
N ALA A 27 8.09 15.58 -12.96
CA ALA A 27 7.79 16.95 -12.59
C ALA A 27 7.55 17.06 -11.07
N PRO A 28 7.82 18.23 -10.44
CA PRO A 28 7.64 18.41 -9.00
C PRO A 28 6.25 18.01 -8.48
N TRP A 29 5.19 18.28 -9.25
CA TRP A 29 3.82 17.92 -8.90
C TRP A 29 3.56 16.41 -8.96
N GLN A 30 4.20 15.68 -9.88
CA GLN A 30 4.07 14.22 -9.98
C GLN A 30 4.70 13.53 -8.78
N ARG A 31 5.86 14.03 -8.32
CA ARG A 31 6.50 13.54 -7.09
C ARG A 31 5.68 13.84 -5.84
N ALA A 32 5.02 14.99 -5.79
CA ALA A 32 4.13 15.34 -4.69
C ALA A 32 2.93 14.39 -4.64
N LEU A 33 2.26 14.19 -5.79
CA LEU A 33 1.14 13.27 -5.92
C LEU A 33 1.52 11.83 -5.58
N HIS A 34 2.68 11.35 -6.05
CA HIS A 34 3.15 10.00 -5.72
C HIS A 34 3.35 9.81 -4.22
N ARG A 35 3.93 10.80 -3.52
CA ARG A 35 4.10 10.74 -2.06
C ARG A 35 2.76 10.70 -1.34
N GLU A 36 1.81 11.57 -1.74
CA GLU A 36 0.48 11.63 -1.16
C GLU A 36 -0.27 10.30 -1.30
N VAL A 37 -0.37 9.78 -2.53
CA VAL A 37 -1.05 8.51 -2.82
C VAL A 37 -0.39 7.33 -2.10
N MET A 38 0.94 7.30 -2.02
CA MET A 38 1.64 6.22 -1.33
C MET A 38 1.53 6.29 0.19
N CYS A 39 1.42 7.48 0.77
CA CYS A 39 1.11 7.67 2.19
C CYS A 39 -0.30 7.16 2.52
N ASP A 40 -1.32 7.60 1.76
CA ASP A 40 -2.70 7.19 1.99
C ASP A 40 -2.89 5.67 1.85
N ASN A 41 -2.23 5.07 0.85
CA ASN A 41 -2.26 3.62 0.66
C ASN A 41 -1.55 2.86 1.80
N TYR A 42 -0.49 3.42 2.39
CA TYR A 42 0.20 2.81 3.53
C TYR A 42 -0.68 2.83 4.78
N ASP A 43 -1.32 3.97 5.05
CA ASP A 43 -2.23 4.13 6.19
C ASP A 43 -3.46 3.22 6.06
N LEU A 44 -4.01 3.08 4.84
CA LEU A 44 -5.10 2.15 4.56
C LEU A 44 -4.68 0.70 4.83
N VAL A 45 -3.53 0.26 4.31
CA VAL A 45 -3.07 -1.12 4.50
C VAL A 45 -2.70 -1.39 5.96
N ALA A 46 -2.11 -0.41 6.66
CA ALA A 46 -1.87 -0.49 8.10
C ALA A 46 -3.18 -0.76 8.85
N SER A 47 -4.23 0.05 8.58
CA SER A 47 -5.54 -0.06 9.23
C SER A 47 -6.23 -1.42 9.06
N LEU A 48 -5.96 -2.13 7.96
CA LEU A 48 -6.47 -3.48 7.72
C LEU A 48 -5.79 -4.53 8.62
N GLY A 49 -4.56 -4.27 9.07
CA GLY A 49 -3.82 -5.08 10.03
C GLY A 49 -4.39 -5.01 11.46
N GLU A 50 -5.09 -3.93 11.82
CA GLU A 50 -5.72 -3.75 13.13
C GLU A 50 -7.13 -4.38 13.25
N GLY A 51 -7.70 -4.88 12.13
CA GLY A 51 -9.05 -5.46 12.08
C GLY A 51 -9.22 -6.88 12.64
N ARG A 52 -8.16 -7.51 13.17
CA ARG A 52 -8.23 -8.87 13.76
C ARG A 52 -7.58 -8.90 15.14
N GLY A 53 -8.24 -8.28 16.12
CA GLY A 53 -7.69 -8.16 17.46
C GLY A 53 -8.69 -8.00 18.58
N CYS A 54 -9.90 -8.55 18.48
CA CYS A 54 -10.80 -8.74 19.63
C CYS A 54 -11.73 -9.93 19.38
N SER A 55 -11.25 -11.15 19.68
CA SER A 55 -12.17 -12.13 20.24
C SER A 55 -12.27 -11.79 21.71
N ALA A 56 -13.25 -10.97 22.08
CA ALA A 56 -13.69 -10.92 23.45
C ALA A 56 -14.25 -12.32 23.77
N ALA A 57 -13.47 -13.09 24.53
CA ALA A 57 -13.91 -14.27 25.25
C ALA A 57 -13.59 -14.03 26.73
#